data_AF-A0A2P9GX71-F1
#
_entry.id   AF-A0A2P9GX71-F1
#
_cell.length_a   1.000
_cell.length_b   1.000
_cell.length_c   1.000
_cell.angle_alpha   90.00
_cell.angle_beta   90.00
_cell.angle_gamma   90.00
#
_symmetry.space_group_name_H-M   'P 1'
#
loop_
_entity.id
_entity.type
_entity.pdbx_description
1 polymer ?
#
loop_
_entity_poly.entity_id
_entity_poly.type
_entity_poly.pdbx_seq_one_letter_code
_entity_poly.pdbx_strand_id
1 'polypeptide(L)'
;MPQDAAGRYETIQWVMFQMGGVGPMFGQLGFFNKFAGKDYEDKRPRDRYVADSKRLLDVLNQRLAGRTWIMGEAYTIADMAIFPWVRNLIGFYEAGDLVGIAGFPHVTRALQTFLGRPAVVRAVHIPRRDKVA
;
A
#
# COMPACT_ATOMS: atom_id res chain seq x y z
N MET A 1 -6.91 -10.35 14.60
CA MET A 1 -8.30 -10.02 14.24
C MET A 1 -9.01 -9.58 15.51
N PRO A 2 -9.82 -8.51 15.49
CA PRO A 2 -10.74 -8.23 16.59
C PRO A 2 -11.65 -9.44 16.85
N GLN A 3 -11.99 -9.66 18.12
CA GLN A 3 -12.81 -10.81 18.53
C GLN A 3 -14.30 -10.49 18.50
N ASP A 4 -14.67 -9.21 18.60
CA ASP A 4 -16.04 -8.76 18.42
C ASP A 4 -16.44 -8.79 16.94
N ALA A 5 -17.73 -9.06 16.68
CA ALA A 5 -18.23 -9.24 15.33
C ALA A 5 -18.07 -7.97 14.47
N ALA A 6 -18.33 -6.80 15.04
CA ALA A 6 -18.27 -5.53 14.30
C ALA A 6 -16.84 -5.23 13.85
N GLY A 7 -15.87 -5.31 14.76
CA GLY A 7 -14.46 -5.12 14.46
C GLY A 7 -13.92 -6.16 13.47
N ARG A 8 -14.38 -7.41 13.55
CA ARG A 8 -14.05 -8.44 12.55
C ARG A 8 -14.52 -8.03 11.16
N TYR A 9 -15.79 -7.66 10.99
CA TYR A 9 -16.33 -7.26 9.69
C TYR A 9 -15.73 -5.98 9.15
N GLU A 10 -15.51 -4.97 9.99
CA GLU A 10 -14.81 -3.74 9.58
C GLU A 10 -13.39 -4.08 9.13
N THR A 11 -12.69 -5.00 9.80
CA THR A 11 -11.34 -5.39 9.34
C THR A 11 -11.39 -6.10 7.99
N ILE A 12 -12.38 -7.00 7.78
CA ILE A 12 -12.61 -7.64 6.48
C ILE A 12 -12.89 -6.60 5.40
N GLN A 13 -13.70 -5.57 5.70
CA GLN A 13 -13.96 -4.47 4.78
C GLN A 13 -12.67 -3.77 4.34
N TRP A 14 -11.74 -3.50 5.26
CA TRP A 14 -10.44 -2.90 4.91
C TRP A 14 -9.53 -3.84 4.12
N VAL A 15 -9.58 -5.15 4.38
CA VAL A 15 -8.90 -6.14 3.53
C VAL A 15 -9.51 -6.14 2.12
N MET A 16 -10.84 -6.01 1.97
CA MET A 16 -11.48 -5.95 0.65
C MET A 16 -11.21 -4.61 -0.06
N PHE A 17 -11.12 -3.51 0.66
CA PHE A 17 -10.63 -2.23 0.13
C PHE A 17 -9.22 -2.38 -0.45
N GLN A 18 -8.35 -3.13 0.23
CA GLN A 18 -7.03 -3.45 -0.29
C GLN A 18 -7.12 -4.30 -1.56
N MET A 19 -7.87 -5.40 -1.52
CA MET A 19 -7.95 -6.38 -2.61
C MET A 19 -8.57 -5.82 -3.89
N GLY A 20 -9.62 -5.01 -3.78
CA GLY A 20 -10.32 -4.43 -4.93
C GLY A 20 -9.81 -3.05 -5.35
N GLY A 21 -9.14 -2.32 -4.45
CA GLY A 21 -8.67 -0.95 -4.69
C GLY A 21 -7.14 -0.86 -4.73
N VAL A 22 -6.52 -0.89 -3.55
CA VAL A 22 -5.09 -0.62 -3.37
C VAL A 22 -4.21 -1.50 -4.26
N GLY A 23 -4.40 -2.82 -4.21
CA GLY A 23 -3.55 -3.75 -4.96
C GLY A 23 -3.65 -3.56 -6.47
N PRO A 24 -4.85 -3.72 -7.08
CA PRO A 24 -5.02 -3.56 -8.51
C PRO A 24 -4.57 -2.20 -9.04
N MET A 25 -4.95 -1.10 -8.38
CA MET A 25 -4.66 0.24 -8.89
C MET A 25 -3.17 0.59 -8.78
N PHE A 26 -2.52 0.23 -7.67
CA PHE A 26 -1.07 0.47 -7.52
C PHE A 26 -0.28 -0.44 -8.46
N GLY A 27 -0.75 -1.67 -8.72
CA GLY A 27 -0.17 -2.58 -9.70
C GLY A 27 -0.20 -2.01 -11.11
N GLN A 28 -1.35 -1.46 -11.53
CA GLN A 28 -1.48 -0.81 -12.85
C GLN A 28 -0.57 0.41 -12.98
N LEU A 29 -0.48 1.25 -11.93
CA LEU A 29 0.47 2.34 -11.92
C LEU A 29 1.92 1.83 -12.06
N GLY A 30 2.28 0.76 -11.35
CA GLY A 30 3.59 0.12 -11.49
C GLY A 30 3.88 -0.34 -12.92
N PHE A 31 2.89 -0.93 -13.60
CA PHE A 31 3.04 -1.34 -15.00
C PHE A 31 3.30 -0.16 -15.94
N PHE A 32 2.47 0.88 -15.87
CA PHE A 32 2.58 2.06 -16.75
C PHE A 32 3.69 3.05 -16.37
N ASN A 33 4.31 2.89 -15.18
CA ASN A 33 5.44 3.72 -14.74
C ASN A 33 6.79 3.03 -14.89
N LYS A 34 6.91 1.76 -14.48
CA LYS A 34 8.21 1.09 -14.33
C LYS A 34 8.47 -0.04 -15.32
N PHE A 35 7.43 -0.76 -15.74
CA PHE A 35 7.57 -1.90 -16.64
C PHE A 35 7.28 -1.51 -18.09
N ALA A 36 6.92 -2.47 -18.94
CA ALA A 36 6.73 -2.26 -20.38
C ALA A 36 5.77 -1.12 -20.72
N GLY A 37 4.78 -0.83 -19.87
CA GLY A 37 3.88 0.30 -20.07
C GLY A 37 4.57 1.67 -20.00
N LYS A 38 5.79 1.75 -19.44
CA LYS A 38 6.59 2.99 -19.44
C LYS A 38 7.03 3.41 -20.84
N ASP A 39 7.16 2.47 -21.76
CA ASP A 39 7.63 2.73 -23.12
C ASP A 39 6.48 3.18 -24.04
N TYR A 40 5.23 3.12 -23.55
CA TYR A 40 4.07 3.58 -24.31
C TYR A 40 4.05 5.10 -24.36
N GLU A 41 3.98 5.67 -25.56
CA GLU A 41 4.03 7.13 -25.76
C GLU A 41 2.86 7.85 -25.10
N ASP A 42 1.64 7.29 -25.20
CA ASP A 42 0.47 7.85 -24.53
C ASP A 42 0.54 7.62 -23.01
N LYS A 43 0.69 8.71 -22.25
CA LYS A 43 0.75 8.69 -20.79
C LYS A 43 -0.60 8.81 -20.10
N ARG A 44 -1.71 8.96 -20.83
CA ARG A 44 -3.07 8.99 -20.24
C ARG A 44 -3.36 7.79 -19.33
N PRO A 45 -2.97 6.53 -19.67
CA PRO A 45 -3.16 5.40 -18.77
C PRO A 45 -2.37 5.55 -17.45
N ARG A 46 -1.09 5.95 -17.53
CA ARG A 46 -0.27 6.23 -16.34
C ARG A 46 -0.95 7.28 -15.46
N ASP A 47 -1.32 8.41 -16.05
CA ASP A 47 -1.87 9.56 -15.33
C ASP A 47 -3.22 9.23 -14.67
N ARG A 48 -4.04 8.40 -15.33
CA ARG A 48 -5.25 7.81 -14.72
C ARG A 48 -4.91 7.04 -13.44
N TYR A 49 -3.95 6.13 -13.50
CA TYR A 49 -3.60 5.33 -12.32
C TYR A 49 -2.83 6.12 -11.26
N VAL A 50 -2.14 7.22 -11.61
CA VAL A 50 -1.62 8.20 -10.65
C VAL A 50 -2.77 8.84 -9.89
N ALA A 51 -3.80 9.34 -10.58
CA ALA A 51 -4.96 9.97 -9.96
C ALA A 51 -5.71 8.99 -9.03
N ASP A 52 -5.97 7.77 -9.49
CA ASP A 52 -6.64 6.74 -8.68
C ASP A 52 -5.78 6.33 -7.46
N SER A 53 -4.46 6.22 -7.64
CA SER A 53 -3.55 5.90 -6.53
C SER A 53 -3.50 7.01 -5.48
N LYS A 54 -3.48 8.28 -5.90
CA LYS A 54 -3.58 9.45 -5.00
C LYS A 54 -4.88 9.43 -4.21
N ARG A 55 -6.01 9.15 -4.86
CA ARG A 55 -7.32 9.04 -4.20
C ARG A 55 -7.33 7.94 -3.13
N LEU A 56 -6.73 6.79 -3.42
CA LEU A 56 -6.62 5.69 -2.44
C LEU A 56 -5.68 6.02 -1.28
N LEU A 57 -4.56 6.70 -1.55
CA LEU A 57 -3.67 7.20 -0.50
C LEU A 57 -4.37 8.23 0.38
N ASP A 58 -5.22 9.09 -0.17
CA ASP A 58 -6.01 10.05 0.59
C ASP A 58 -7.01 9.36 1.53
N VAL A 59 -7.74 8.34 1.05
CA VAL A 59 -8.62 7.52 1.91
C VAL A 59 -7.84 6.90 3.07
N LEU A 60 -6.65 6.34 2.82
CA LEU A 60 -5.80 5.78 3.85
C LEU A 60 -5.29 6.85 4.81
N ASN A 61 -4.88 8.01 4.30
CA ASN A 61 -4.34 9.11 5.11
C ASN A 61 -5.40 9.66 6.06
N GLN A 62 -6.63 9.87 5.58
CA GLN A 62 -7.76 10.26 6.41
C GLN A 62 -8.11 9.19 7.44
N ARG A 63 -8.12 7.91 7.04
CA ARG A 63 -8.37 6.81 7.99
C ARG A 63 -7.33 6.76 9.11
N LEU A 64 -6.06 6.99 8.78
CA LEU A 64 -4.94 6.94 9.72
C LEU A 64 -4.76 8.23 10.55
N ALA A 65 -5.52 9.29 10.27
CA ALA A 65 -5.58 10.47 11.12
C ALA A 65 -6.08 10.07 12.52
N GLY A 66 -5.27 10.34 13.55
CA GLY A 66 -5.57 9.95 14.94
C GLY A 66 -5.53 8.45 15.24
N ARG A 67 -5.11 7.58 14.30
CA ARG A 67 -5.01 6.12 14.51
C ARG A 67 -3.60 5.63 14.30
N THR A 68 -3.16 4.67 15.10
CA THR A 68 -1.85 4.02 14.94
C THR A 68 -1.83 3.09 13.72
N TRP A 69 -2.90 2.32 13.57
CA TRP A 69 -3.15 1.31 12.53
C TRP A 69 -4.53 1.52 11.90
N ILE A 70 -4.84 0.79 10.83
CA ILE A 70 -6.11 0.92 10.10
C ILE A 70 -7.32 0.67 11.01
N MET A 71 -7.20 -0.24 11.98
CA MET A 71 -8.25 -0.59 12.94
C MET A 71 -8.10 0.13 14.31
N GLY A 72 -7.42 1.28 14.35
CA GLY A 72 -7.21 2.03 15.59
C GLY A 72 -5.85 1.74 16.21
N GLU A 73 -5.82 1.25 17.45
CA GLU A 73 -4.57 0.96 18.16
C GLU A 73 -4.02 -0.44 17.87
N ALA A 74 -4.89 -1.37 17.49
CA ALA A 74 -4.52 -2.76 17.24
C ALA A 74 -3.98 -2.96 15.82
N TYR A 75 -2.81 -3.60 15.72
CA TYR A 75 -2.28 -4.08 14.45
C TYR A 75 -3.05 -5.31 13.97
N THR A 76 -3.48 -5.31 12.71
CA THR A 76 -4.36 -6.34 12.14
C THR A 76 -3.91 -6.83 10.76
N ILE A 77 -4.66 -7.77 10.19
CA ILE A 77 -4.45 -8.25 8.83
C ILE A 77 -4.74 -7.17 7.77
N ALA A 78 -5.52 -6.13 8.08
CA ALA A 78 -5.71 -5.01 7.15
C ALA A 78 -4.38 -4.27 6.92
N ASP A 79 -3.61 -4.03 7.98
CA ASP A 79 -2.28 -3.42 7.90
C ASP A 79 -1.31 -4.32 7.14
N MET A 80 -1.31 -5.63 7.43
CA MET A 80 -0.53 -6.64 6.72
C MET A 80 -0.82 -6.67 5.22
N ALA A 81 -2.08 -6.46 4.83
CA ALA A 81 -2.50 -6.48 3.44
C ALA A 81 -2.12 -5.18 2.71
N ILE A 82 -2.28 -4.02 3.37
CA ILE A 82 -2.17 -2.70 2.74
C ILE A 82 -0.71 -2.22 2.64
N PHE A 83 0.05 -2.26 3.73
CA PHE A 83 1.36 -1.59 3.78
C PHE A 83 2.43 -2.20 2.85
N PRO A 84 2.45 -3.51 2.54
CA PRO A 84 3.32 -4.03 1.50
C PRO A 84 3.10 -3.36 0.14
N TRP A 85 1.85 -3.03 -0.21
CA TRP A 85 1.54 -2.32 -1.46
C TRP A 85 2.00 -0.86 -1.42
N VAL A 86 1.87 -0.17 -0.29
CA VAL A 86 2.41 1.20 -0.14
C VAL A 86 3.94 1.19 -0.24
N ARG A 87 4.62 0.25 0.43
CA ARG A 87 6.07 0.03 0.30
C ARG A 87 6.48 -0.20 -1.15
N ASN A 88 5.73 -1.06 -1.84
CA ASN A 88 6.03 -1.42 -3.22
C ASN A 88 5.83 -0.24 -4.18
N LEU A 89 4.74 0.53 -4.01
CA LEU A 89 4.43 1.71 -4.81
C LEU A 89 5.57 2.74 -4.80
N ILE A 90 6.07 3.09 -3.61
CA ILE A 90 7.06 4.18 -3.48
C ILE A 90 8.50 3.70 -3.56
N GLY A 91 8.74 2.42 -3.30
CA GLY A 91 10.06 1.80 -3.42
C GLY A 91 10.22 1.14 -4.79
N PHE A 92 9.80 -0.11 -4.90
CA PHE A 92 10.07 -0.91 -6.09
C PHE A 92 9.41 -0.37 -7.36
N TYR A 93 8.24 0.27 -7.33
CA TYR A 93 7.62 0.87 -8.52
C TYR A 93 8.08 2.31 -8.81
N GLU A 94 8.91 2.89 -7.94
CA GLU A 94 9.49 4.24 -8.12
C GLU A 94 8.43 5.32 -8.40
N ALA A 95 7.21 5.16 -7.87
CA ALA A 95 6.09 6.05 -8.13
C ALA A 95 5.84 7.07 -7.02
N GLY A 96 6.75 7.19 -6.04
CA GLY A 96 6.61 8.06 -4.86
C GLY A 96 6.40 9.53 -5.23
N ASP A 97 7.17 10.05 -6.17
CA ASP A 97 7.06 11.44 -6.63
C ASP A 97 5.79 11.67 -7.46
N LEU A 98 5.44 10.71 -8.33
CA LEU A 98 4.21 10.79 -9.13
C LEU A 98 2.96 10.93 -8.26
N VAL A 99 2.89 10.14 -7.19
CA VAL A 99 1.76 10.19 -6.25
C VAL A 99 1.91 11.31 -5.21
N GLY A 100 3.08 11.97 -5.11
CA GLY A 100 3.32 13.02 -4.13
C GLY A 100 3.27 12.50 -2.69
N ILE A 101 3.97 11.39 -2.40
CA ILE A 101 3.84 10.66 -1.13
C ILE A 101 4.04 11.52 0.13
N ALA A 102 4.86 12.58 0.04
CA ALA A 102 5.07 13.53 1.13
C ALA A 102 3.78 14.22 1.62
N GLY A 103 2.75 14.31 0.76
CA GLY A 103 1.43 14.86 1.11
C GLY A 103 0.56 13.95 1.98
N PHE A 104 1.01 12.72 2.29
CA PHE A 104 0.24 11.75 3.08
C PHE A 104 0.97 11.36 4.38
N PRO A 105 1.11 12.29 5.35
CA PRO A 105 1.95 12.10 6.53
C PRO A 105 1.50 10.95 7.44
N HIS A 106 0.20 10.65 7.50
CA HIS A 106 -0.30 9.56 8.35
C HIS A 106 -0.02 8.20 7.72
N VAL A 107 -0.06 8.11 6.39
CA VAL A 107 0.35 6.92 5.63
C VAL A 107 1.84 6.67 5.80
N THR A 108 2.68 7.69 5.61
CA THR A 108 4.14 7.53 5.72
C THR A 108 4.56 7.17 7.15
N ARG A 109 3.99 7.81 8.17
CA ARG A 109 4.18 7.42 9.58
C ARG A 109 3.86 5.95 9.80
N ALA A 110 2.65 5.51 9.43
CA ALA A 110 2.22 4.13 9.66
C ALA A 110 3.06 3.12 8.86
N LEU A 111 3.48 3.48 7.65
CA LEU A 111 4.41 2.68 6.86
C LEU A 111 5.76 2.53 7.57
N GLN A 112 6.34 3.60 8.12
CA GLN A 112 7.61 3.49 8.85
C GLN A 112 7.47 2.60 10.09
N THR A 113 6.36 2.74 10.84
CA THR A 113 6.06 1.85 11.95
C THR A 113 5.93 0.39 11.50
N PHE A 114 5.26 0.14 10.36
CA PHE A 114 5.12 -1.20 9.77
C PHE A 114 6.49 -1.81 9.42
N LEU A 115 7.35 -1.05 8.73
CA LEU A 115 8.66 -1.51 8.30
C LEU A 115 9.63 -1.75 9.46
N GLY A 116 9.47 -1.03 10.58
CA GLY A 116 10.26 -1.24 11.79
C GLY A 116 9.93 -2.52 12.56
N ARG A 117 8.87 -3.25 12.20
CA ARG A 117 8.46 -4.47 12.91
C ARG A 117 9.42 -5.63 12.59
N PRO A 118 10.04 -6.30 13.59
CA PRO A 118 10.96 -7.41 13.34
C PRO A 118 10.36 -8.54 12.48
N ALA A 119 9.07 -8.82 12.62
CA ALA A 119 8.39 -9.83 11.80
C ALA A 119 8.27 -9.41 10.32
N VAL A 120 8.03 -8.13 10.04
CA VAL A 120 7.95 -7.59 8.67
C VAL A 120 9.33 -7.60 8.02
N VAL A 121 10.37 -7.18 8.75
CA VAL A 121 11.76 -7.22 8.30
C VAL A 121 12.17 -8.64 7.89
N ARG A 122 11.76 -9.67 8.65
CA ARG A 122 11.99 -11.06 8.24
C ARG A 122 11.15 -11.47 7.02
N ALA A 123 9.88 -11.11 7.01
CA ALA A 123 8.91 -11.56 6.00
C ALA A 123 9.27 -11.12 4.57
N VAL A 124 9.86 -9.93 4.40
CA VAL A 124 10.25 -9.44 3.05
C VAL A 124 11.35 -10.26 2.37
N HIS A 125 11.97 -11.21 3.09
CA HIS A 125 12.99 -12.13 2.59
C HIS A 125 12.50 -13.58 2.51
N ILE A 126 11.19 -13.82 2.59
CA ILE A 126 10.57 -15.15 2.54
C ILE A 126 9.61 -15.22 1.33
N PRO A 127 9.71 -16.24 0.46
CA PRO A 127 10.75 -17.25 0.41
C PRO A 127 12.12 -16.62 0.16
N ARG A 128 13.21 -17.27 0.60
CA ARG A 128 14.55 -16.81 0.24
C ARG A 128 14.66 -16.85 -1.28
N ARG A 129 15.12 -15.76 -1.88
CA ARG A 129 15.45 -15.77 -3.30
C ARG A 129 16.63 -16.71 -3.50
N ASP A 130 16.49 -17.61 -4.47
CA ASP A 130 17.63 -18.41 -4.90
C ASP A 130 18.72 -17.45 -5.39
N LYS A 131 19.97 -17.72 -5.02
CA LYS A 131 21.10 -17.06 -5.66
C LYS A 131 21.12 -17.59 -7.09
N VAL A 132 20.61 -16.80 -8.04
CA VAL A 132 20.81 -17.08 -9.46
C VAL A 132 22.32 -17.11 -9.67
N ALA A 133 22.83 -18.27 -10.10
CA ALA A 133 24.24 -18.48 -10.44
C ALA A 133 24.62 -17.65 -11.68
#